data_AF-C9Z4C3-F1
#
_entry.id   AF-C9Z4C3-F1
#
_cell.length_a   1.000
_cell.length_b   1.000
_cell.length_c   1.000
_cell.angle_alpha   90.00
_cell.angle_beta   90.00
_cell.angle_gamma   90.00
#
_symmetry.space_group_name_H-M   'P 1'
#
loop_
_entity.id
_entity.type
_entity.pdbx_description
1 polymer ?
#
loop_
_entity_poly.entity_id
_entity_poly.type
_entity_poly.pdbx_seq_one_letter_code
_entity_poly.pdbx_strand_id
1 'polypeptide(L)' 'MTNQYWSRGVHQLRNQVGLHTVFNNQTDGWKFHLCHGWNGENCDWTFYPGAWDDVDLTTYNSVIVTP' A
#
# COMPACT_ATOMS: atom_id res chain seq x y z
N MET A 1 9.32 -11.33 1.92
CA MET A 1 8.29 -10.55 1.23
C MET A 1 7.00 -11.34 1.24
N THR A 2 5.96 -10.86 1.93
CA THR A 2 4.70 -11.59 2.17
C THR A 2 3.61 -11.24 1.16
N ASN A 3 3.59 -10.01 0.63
CA ASN A 3 2.64 -9.55 -0.39
C ASN A 3 3.37 -8.73 -1.48
N GLN A 4 2.86 -8.80 -2.72
CA GLN A 4 3.42 -8.09 -3.89
C GLN A 4 2.29 -7.55 -4.77
N TYR A 5 2.39 -6.28 -5.17
CA TYR A 5 1.38 -5.60 -5.98
C TYR A 5 2.07 -4.86 -7.13
N TRP A 6 1.77 -5.27 -8.37
CA TRP A 6 2.41 -4.71 -9.58
C TRP A 6 1.40 -4.14 -10.58
N SER A 7 0.15 -4.56 -10.52
CA SER A 7 -0.90 -4.06 -11.42
C SER A 7 -1.54 -2.80 -10.86
N ARG A 8 -1.83 -1.86 -11.77
CA ARG A 8 -2.60 -0.65 -11.48
C ARG A 8 -3.96 -1.02 -10.86
N GLY A 9 -4.35 -0.31 -9.81
CA GLY A 9 -5.67 -0.41 -9.20
C GLY A 9 -5.64 -0.65 -7.70
N VAL A 10 -6.83 -0.96 -7.16
CA VAL A 10 -7.05 -1.25 -5.74
C VAL A 10 -6.79 -2.73 -5.47
N HIS A 11 -6.04 -3.02 -4.41
CA HIS A 11 -5.80 -4.38 -3.91
C HIS A 11 -6.19 -4.47 -2.45
N GLN A 12 -7.03 -5.44 -2.11
CA GLN A 12 -7.47 -5.64 -0.72
C GLN A 12 -6.36 -6.28 0.11
N LEU A 13 -6.15 -5.74 1.31
CA LEU A 13 -5.34 -6.37 2.34
C LEU A 13 -6.24 -7.30 3.14
N ARG A 14 -5.81 -8.56 3.30
CA ARG A 14 -6.52 -9.53 4.13
C ARG A 14 -5.59 -10.06 5.20
N ASN A 15 -6.05 -10.01 6.45
CA ASN A 15 -5.32 -10.50 7.61
C ASN A 15 -3.90 -9.88 7.74
N GLN A 16 -3.72 -8.63 7.32
CA GLN A 16 -2.50 -7.87 7.55
C GLN A 16 -2.67 -7.10 8.86
N VAL A 17 -2.10 -7.62 9.93
CA VAL A 17 -2.20 -7.03 11.28
C VAL A 17 -0.82 -6.83 11.87
N GLY A 18 -0.69 -5.84 12.75
CA GLY A 18 0.57 -5.43 13.36
C GLY A 18 1.49 -4.69 12.40
N LEU A 19 2.76 -4.59 12.79
CA LEU A 19 3.79 -3.83 12.07
C LEU A 19 4.30 -4.59 10.84
N HIS A 20 4.30 -3.93 9.68
CA HIS A 20 4.87 -4.44 8.42
C HIS A 20 5.74 -3.36 7.77
N THR A 21 6.85 -3.76 7.19
CA THR A 21 7.61 -2.89 6.29
C THR A 21 6.88 -2.79 4.96
N VAL A 22 6.47 -1.58 4.60
CA VAL A 22 5.91 -1.24 3.29
C VAL A 22 6.99 -0.58 2.46
N PHE A 23 7.19 -1.05 1.24
CA PHE A 23 8.19 -0.52 0.32
C PHE A 23 7.61 -0.41 -1.09
N ASN A 24 7.70 0.78 -1.67
CA ASN A 24 7.35 0.99 -3.07
C ASN A 24 8.58 0.82 -3.97
N ASN A 25 8.71 -0.37 -4.56
CA ASN A 25 9.78 -0.69 -5.53
C ASN A 25 9.41 -0.36 -6.98
N GLN A 26 8.38 0.45 -7.22
CA GLN A 26 8.02 0.87 -8.58
C GLN A 26 8.93 2.01 -9.08
N THR A 27 8.93 2.22 -10.40
CA THR A 27 9.69 3.28 -11.09
C THR A 27 8.76 4.34 -11.66
N ASP A 28 9.29 5.33 -12.38
CA ASP A 28 8.53 6.24 -13.26
C ASP A 28 7.38 7.01 -12.58
N GLY A 29 7.57 7.37 -11.31
CA GLY A 29 6.61 8.20 -10.55
C GLY A 29 5.46 7.44 -9.91
N TRP A 30 5.38 6.12 -10.11
CA TRP A 30 4.30 5.30 -9.56
C TRP A 30 4.25 5.35 -8.05
N LYS A 31 3.03 5.44 -7.53
CA LYS A 31 2.71 5.62 -6.12
C LYS A 31 2.00 4.40 -5.57
N PHE A 32 2.25 4.18 -4.29
CA PHE A 32 1.59 3.17 -3.50
C PHE A 32 0.87 3.85 -2.34
N HIS A 33 -0.46 3.77 -2.32
CA HIS A 33 -1.30 4.42 -1.31
C HIS A 33 -1.83 3.39 -0.33
N LEU A 34 -1.75 3.67 0.98
CA LEU A 34 -2.45 2.89 2.00
C LEU A 34 -3.81 3.52 2.28
N CYS A 35 -4.84 2.68 2.38
CA CYS A 35 -6.23 3.13 2.51
C CYS A 35 -6.97 2.35 3.61
N HIS A 36 -7.76 3.07 4.39
CA HIS A 36 -8.60 2.47 5.43
C HIS A 36 -9.84 1.76 4.85
N GLY A 37 -10.36 2.19 3.70
CA GLY A 37 -11.48 1.52 3.04
C GLY A 37 -11.05 0.28 2.25
N TRP A 38 -11.99 -0.65 2.02
CA TRP A 38 -11.74 -1.86 1.22
C TRP A 38 -11.65 -1.61 -0.30
N ASN A 39 -12.16 -0.47 -0.75
CA ASN A 39 -12.27 -0.12 -2.17
C ASN A 39 -11.34 1.04 -2.57
N GLY A 40 -10.22 1.24 -1.86
CA GLY A 40 -9.31 2.35 -2.13
C GLY A 40 -9.87 3.70 -1.68
N GLU A 41 -10.53 3.72 -0.53
CA GLU A 41 -11.13 4.92 0.05
C GLU A 41 -10.40 5.33 1.32
N ASN A 42 -10.43 6.63 1.66
CA ASN A 42 -9.78 7.20 2.84
C ASN A 42 -8.29 6.82 2.93
N CYS A 43 -7.54 7.23 1.93
CA CYS A 43 -6.10 7.00 1.85
C CYS A 43 -5.34 8.21 2.38
N ASP A 44 -4.53 8.00 3.41
CA ASP A 44 -3.80 9.03 4.13
C ASP A 44 -2.29 8.88 4.03
N TRP A 45 -1.79 7.73 3.58
CA TRP A 45 -0.37 7.48 3.36
C TRP A 45 -0.05 7.21 1.90
N THR A 46 0.97 7.89 1.38
CA THR A 46 1.53 7.66 0.05
C THR A 46 3.02 7.36 0.11
N PHE A 47 3.44 6.28 -0.54
CA PHE A 47 4.83 5.92 -0.76
C PHE A 47 5.22 6.24 -2.21
N TYR A 48 6.19 7.13 -2.37
CA TYR A 48 6.82 7.44 -3.67
C TYR A 48 7.80 6.34 -4.08
N PRO A 49 8.25 6.31 -5.35
CA PRO A 49 9.28 5.38 -5.80
C PRO A 49 10.50 5.36 -4.86
N GLY A 50 10.87 4.18 -4.38
CA GLY A 50 12.00 4.00 -3.46
C GLY A 50 11.73 4.29 -1.99
N ALA A 51 10.53 4.80 -1.64
CA ALA A 51 10.16 5.07 -0.25
C ALA A 51 9.76 3.79 0.50
N TRP A 52 10.14 3.70 1.77
CA TRP A 52 9.74 2.64 2.68
C TRP A 52 9.46 3.20 4.08
N ASP A 53 8.63 2.50 4.83
CA ASP A 53 8.40 2.74 6.26
C ASP A 53 7.80 1.49 6.92
N ASP A 54 7.89 1.42 8.25
CA ASP A 54 7.24 0.39 9.06
C ASP A 54 5.86 0.90 9.50
N VAL A 55 4.80 0.23 9.03
CA VAL A 55 3.41 0.66 9.23
C VAL A 55 2.63 -0.42 9.97
N ASP A 56 1.85 -0.04 10.98
CA ASP A 56 0.84 -0.92 11.55
C ASP A 56 -0.33 -1.06 10.56
N LEU A 57 -0.40 -2.20 9.88
CA LEU A 57 -1.41 -2.44 8.85
C LEU A 57 -2.78 -2.83 9.40
N THR A 58 -2.94 -2.93 10.73
CA THR A 58 -4.20 -3.36 11.37
C THR A 58 -5.41 -2.53 10.97
N THR A 59 -5.23 -1.24 10.71
CA THR A 59 -6.31 -0.31 10.33
C THR A 59 -6.47 -0.14 8.82
N TYR A 60 -5.60 -0.74 8.01
CA TYR A 60 -5.58 -0.59 6.56
C TYR A 60 -6.19 -1.81 5.88
N ASN A 61 -7.13 -1.55 4.97
CA ASN A 61 -7.92 -2.60 4.32
C ASN A 61 -7.62 -2.73 2.82
N SER A 62 -6.98 -1.74 2.21
CA SER A 62 -6.54 -1.82 0.81
C SER A 62 -5.33 -0.96 0.52
N VAL A 63 -4.73 -1.23 -0.63
CA VAL A 63 -3.69 -0.41 -1.24
C VAL A 63 -4.11 0.02 -2.63
N ILE A 64 -3.65 1.17 -3.09
CA ILE A 64 -3.81 1.60 -4.49
C ILE A 64 -2.45 1.75 -5.14
N VAL A 65 -2.30 1.11 -6.30
CA VAL A 65 -1.14 1.24 -7.18
C VAL A 65 -1.53 2.13 -8.36
N THR A 66 -0.92 3.31 -8.48
CA THR A 66 -1.20 4.26 -9.58
C THR A 66 0.08 4.87 -10.15
N PRO A 67 0.08 5.27 -11.44
CA PRO A 67 1.12 6.14 -11.97
C PRO A 67 1.20 7.49 -11.24
#